data_AF-A0A497MWT4-F1
#
_entry.id   AF-A0A497MWT4-F1
#
_cell.length_a   1.000
_cell.length_b   1.000
_cell.length_c   1.000
_cell.angle_alpha   90.00
_cell.angle_beta   90.00
_cell.angle_gamma   90.00
#
_symmetry.space_group_name_H-M   'P 1'
#
loop_
_entity.id
_entity.type
_entity.pdbx_description
1 polymer ?
#
loop_
_entity_poly.entity_id
_entity_poly.type
_entity_poly.pdbx_seq_one_letter_code
_entity_poly.pdbx_strand_id
1 'polypeptide(L)'
;MREEEKLIEEVCKKIKEIGKIGEDEKQKLYEVFGKRFRNALKALDEEAIKKYVFKPSGRTVWIVVGKERDYEVIPLVGYCSCDDFYFRVLSGSAFLCYHVIAQKLAEALGKYEVIEEDDSFYEVLM
;
A
#
# COMPACT_ATOMS: atom_id res chain seq x y z
N MET A 1 4.28 16.20 -8.03
CA MET A 1 4.70 15.73 -6.69
C MET A 1 3.61 15.85 -5.62
N ARG A 2 2.89 16.98 -5.44
CA ARG A 2 1.74 17.06 -4.51
C ARG A 2 0.41 16.48 -5.05
N GLU A 3 0.36 16.21 -6.34
CA GLU A 3 -0.86 15.78 -7.03
C GLU A 3 -1.14 14.28 -6.85
N GLU A 4 -0.10 13.43 -6.90
CA GLU A 4 -0.20 12.00 -6.60
C GLU A 4 -0.75 11.75 -5.18
N GLU A 5 -0.20 12.46 -4.20
CA GLU A 5 -0.61 12.37 -2.79
C GLU A 5 -2.07 12.76 -2.59
N LYS A 6 -2.45 13.95 -3.09
CA LYS A 6 -3.83 14.44 -2.97
C LYS A 6 -4.83 13.51 -3.65
N LEU A 7 -4.50 13.06 -4.86
CA LEU A 7 -5.38 12.15 -5.61
C LEU A 7 -5.61 10.86 -4.85
N ILE A 8 -4.54 10.20 -4.37
CA ILE A 8 -4.71 8.91 -3.68
C ILE A 8 -5.48 9.09 -2.37
N GLU A 9 -5.28 10.17 -1.63
CA GLU A 9 -6.04 10.47 -0.42
C GLU A 9 -7.53 10.72 -0.71
N GLU A 10 -7.84 11.51 -1.74
CA GLU A 10 -9.23 11.78 -2.15
C GLU A 10 -9.94 10.51 -2.60
N VAL A 11 -9.27 9.67 -3.40
CA VAL A 11 -9.80 8.37 -3.82
C VAL A 11 -10.01 7.47 -2.60
N CYS A 12 -9.03 7.35 -1.70
CA CYS A 12 -9.14 6.49 -0.53
C CYS A 12 -10.32 6.90 0.36
N LYS A 13 -10.56 8.20 0.54
CA LYS A 13 -11.73 8.70 1.28
C LYS A 13 -13.04 8.25 0.63
N LYS A 14 -13.18 8.44 -0.69
CA LYS A 14 -14.39 8.05 -1.42
C LYS A 14 -14.64 6.54 -1.40
N ILE A 15 -13.63 5.73 -1.68
CA ILE A 15 -13.82 4.28 -1.77
C ILE A 15 -14.05 3.63 -0.40
N LYS A 16 -13.60 4.27 0.69
CA LYS A 16 -13.91 3.83 2.06
C LYS A 16 -15.39 3.96 2.39
N GLU A 17 -16.09 4.94 1.82
CA GLU A 17 -17.54 5.12 1.98
C GLU A 17 -18.33 4.17 1.05
N ILE A 18 -17.85 3.95 -0.17
CA ILE A 18 -18.56 3.23 -1.22
C ILE A 18 -18.26 1.71 -1.20
N GLY A 19 -17.10 1.30 -0.67
CA GLY A 19 -16.63 -0.09 -0.61
C GLY A 19 -16.06 -0.64 -1.93
N LYS A 20 -15.90 0.19 -2.97
CA LYS A 20 -15.31 -0.20 -4.26
C LYS A 20 -14.66 0.99 -4.96
N ILE A 21 -13.71 0.70 -5.85
CA ILE A 21 -13.12 1.69 -6.76
C ILE A 21 -14.03 1.83 -7.98
N GLY A 22 -14.62 3.01 -8.18
CA GLY A 22 -15.43 3.33 -9.35
C GLY A 22 -14.59 3.49 -10.62
N GLU A 23 -15.24 3.49 -11.79
CA GLU A 23 -14.54 3.59 -13.08
C GLU A 23 -13.86 4.97 -13.25
N ASP A 24 -14.51 6.06 -12.82
CA ASP A 24 -13.92 7.40 -12.86
C ASP A 24 -12.66 7.49 -11.98
N GLU A 25 -12.69 6.89 -10.78
CA GLU A 25 -11.51 6.81 -9.91
C GLU A 25 -10.40 5.97 -10.57
N LYS A 26 -10.73 4.80 -11.13
CA LYS A 26 -9.76 3.97 -11.84
C LYS A 26 -9.10 4.73 -12.99
N GLN A 27 -9.88 5.45 -13.80
CA GLN A 27 -9.36 6.22 -14.92
C GLN A 27 -8.34 7.27 -14.43
N LYS A 28 -8.68 8.06 -13.42
CA LYS A 28 -7.78 9.07 -12.85
C LYS A 28 -6.51 8.46 -12.28
N LEU A 29 -6.63 7.33 -11.58
CA LEU A 29 -5.48 6.60 -11.03
C LEU A 29 -4.58 6.05 -12.16
N TYR A 30 -5.15 5.56 -13.25
CA TYR A 30 -4.37 5.15 -14.42
C TYR A 30 -3.66 6.34 -15.08
N GLU A 31 -4.33 7.48 -15.24
CA GLU A 31 -3.75 8.69 -15.83
C GLU A 31 -2.54 9.20 -15.03
N VAL A 32 -2.62 9.20 -13.70
CA VAL A 32 -1.56 9.73 -12.83
C VAL A 32 -0.46 8.70 -12.52
N PHE A 33 -0.82 7.46 -12.18
CA PHE A 33 0.15 6.47 -11.71
C PHE A 33 0.56 5.45 -12.79
N GLY A 34 -0.22 5.32 -13.88
CA GLY A 34 0.07 4.44 -15.01
C GLY A 34 0.32 2.99 -14.58
N LYS A 35 1.51 2.46 -14.94
CA LYS A 35 1.91 1.09 -14.62
C LYS A 35 1.94 0.82 -13.11
N ARG A 36 2.23 1.83 -12.27
CA ARG A 36 2.23 1.66 -10.81
C ARG A 36 0.82 1.32 -10.30
N PHE A 37 -0.22 2.00 -10.81
CA PHE A 37 -1.59 1.64 -10.43
C PHE A 37 -2.01 0.27 -10.96
N ARG A 38 -1.61 -0.09 -12.20
CA ARG A 38 -1.84 -1.45 -12.72
C ARG A 38 -1.27 -2.54 -11.80
N ASN A 39 -0.04 -2.35 -11.33
CA ASN A 39 0.60 -3.29 -10.42
C ASN A 39 -0.07 -3.29 -9.04
N ALA A 40 -0.51 -2.13 -8.55
CA ALA A 40 -1.24 -2.03 -7.29
C ALA A 40 -2.58 -2.77 -7.32
N LEU A 41 -3.35 -2.63 -8.41
CA LEU A 41 -4.57 -3.41 -8.63
C LEU A 41 -4.28 -4.91 -8.64
N LYS A 42 -3.23 -5.31 -9.35
CA LYS A 42 -2.82 -6.71 -9.36
C LYS A 42 -2.52 -7.25 -7.96
N ALA A 43 -1.79 -6.50 -7.14
CA ALA A 43 -1.50 -6.89 -5.75
C ALA A 43 -2.78 -6.99 -4.89
N LEU A 44 -3.77 -6.13 -5.12
CA LEU A 44 -5.08 -6.23 -4.48
C LEU A 44 -5.83 -7.50 -4.89
N ASP A 45 -5.84 -7.80 -6.19
CA ASP A 45 -6.53 -8.99 -6.74
C ASP A 45 -5.87 -10.30 -6.29
N GLU A 46 -4.54 -10.28 -6.05
CA GLU A 46 -3.76 -11.41 -5.54
C GLU A 46 -3.76 -11.49 -4.00
N GLU A 47 -4.54 -10.66 -3.30
CA GLU A 47 -4.62 -10.60 -1.83
C GLU A 47 -3.25 -10.44 -1.14
N ALA A 48 -2.32 -9.73 -1.80
CA ALA A 48 -0.93 -9.65 -1.39
C ALA A 48 -0.65 -8.69 -0.23
N ILE A 49 -1.68 -8.06 0.35
CA ILE A 49 -1.53 -7.04 1.41
C ILE A 49 -1.84 -7.67 2.76
N LYS A 50 -0.85 -7.64 3.65
CA LYS A 50 -0.91 -8.22 4.99
C LYS A 50 -0.70 -7.15 6.05
N LYS A 51 -1.50 -7.22 7.11
CA LYS A 51 -1.39 -6.39 8.31
C LYS A 51 -1.08 -7.29 9.50
N TYR A 52 0.17 -7.26 9.94
CA TYR A 52 0.55 -7.90 11.19
C TYR A 52 0.11 -7.02 12.37
N VAL A 53 -0.52 -7.63 13.37
CA VAL A 53 -0.91 -6.99 14.62
C VAL A 53 -0.32 -7.80 15.76
N PHE A 54 0.67 -7.22 16.43
CA PHE A 54 1.41 -7.89 17.49
C PHE A 54 0.75 -7.70 18.85
N LYS A 55 0.76 -8.75 19.68
CA LYS A 55 0.21 -8.76 21.04
C LYS A 55 1.31 -9.07 22.06
N PRO A 56 1.25 -8.47 23.26
CA PRO A 56 0.22 -7.52 23.72
C PRO A 56 0.46 -6.06 23.29
N SER A 57 1.60 -5.71 22.68
CA SER A 57 1.95 -4.30 22.41
C SER A 57 0.97 -3.54 21.52
N GLY A 58 0.25 -4.23 20.63
CA GLY A 58 -0.58 -3.62 19.60
C GLY A 58 0.22 -3.01 18.45
N ARG A 59 1.53 -3.29 18.33
CA ARG A 59 2.35 -2.87 17.18
C ARG A 59 1.73 -3.40 15.89
N THR A 60 1.84 -2.61 14.82
CA THR A 60 1.34 -3.01 13.51
C THR A 60 2.41 -2.85 12.43
N VAL A 61 2.59 -3.87 11.61
CA VAL A 61 3.48 -3.84 10.45
C VAL A 61 2.67 -4.17 9.21
N TRP A 62 2.83 -3.38 8.15
CA TRP A 62 2.22 -3.67 6.86
C TRP A 62 3.25 -4.30 5.93
N ILE A 63 2.89 -5.45 5.37
CA ILE A 63 3.70 -6.17 4.40
C ILE A 63 2.91 -6.26 3.10
N VAL A 64 3.56 -5.94 1.98
CA VAL A 64 3.05 -6.27 0.64
C VAL A 64 3.92 -7.38 0.07
N VAL A 65 3.31 -8.55 -0.14
CA VAL A 65 3.95 -9.73 -0.68
C VAL A 65 4.29 -9.47 -2.14
N GLY A 66 5.58 -9.45 -2.44
CA GLY A 66 6.10 -9.30 -3.79
C GLY A 66 6.38 -10.64 -4.46
N LYS A 67 6.80 -10.57 -5.73
CA LYS A 67 7.26 -11.76 -6.45
C LYS A 67 8.64 -12.24 -6.00
N GLU A 68 9.51 -11.31 -5.64
CA GLU A 68 10.91 -11.58 -5.30
C GLU A 68 11.11 -11.69 -3.79
N ARG A 69 10.44 -10.82 -3.03
CA ARG A 69 10.43 -10.78 -1.58
C ARG A 69 9.21 -10.02 -1.06
N ASP A 70 9.04 -10.06 0.24
CA ASP A 70 8.06 -9.27 0.96
C ASP A 70 8.60 -7.87 1.23
N TYR A 71 7.73 -6.87 1.14
CA TYR A 71 8.10 -5.46 1.31
C TYR A 71 7.36 -4.85 2.48
N GLU A 72 8.12 -4.32 3.44
CA GLU A 72 7.58 -3.48 4.49
C GLU A 72 7.08 -2.15 3.91
N VAL A 73 5.90 -1.74 4.38
CA VAL A 73 5.27 -0.47 4.01
C VAL A 73 4.95 0.30 5.29
N ILE A 74 5.30 1.59 5.32
CA ILE A 74 4.86 2.52 6.37
C ILE A 74 3.96 3.58 5.71
N PRO A 75 2.63 3.37 5.70
CA PRO A 75 1.70 4.14 4.87
C PRO A 75 1.63 5.63 5.22
N LEU A 76 1.80 5.94 6.51
CA LEU A 76 1.69 7.29 7.06
C LEU A 76 2.72 8.25 6.45
N VAL A 77 3.91 7.73 6.14
CA VAL A 77 5.03 8.51 5.58
C VAL A 77 5.36 8.13 4.15
N GLY A 78 4.50 7.31 3.51
CA GLY A 78 4.68 6.88 2.13
C GLY A 78 5.92 6.00 1.88
N TYR A 79 6.47 5.38 2.93
CA TYR A 79 7.69 4.57 2.82
C TYR A 79 7.39 3.13 2.37
N CYS A 80 8.33 2.56 1.61
CA CYS A 80 8.37 1.14 1.30
C CYS A 80 9.82 0.65 1.12
N SER A 81 10.12 -0.57 1.56
CA SER A 81 11.46 -1.18 1.44
C SER A 81 11.82 -1.70 0.03
N CYS A 82 11.03 -1.37 -0.99
CA CYS A 82 11.29 -1.78 -2.38
C CYS A 82 12.28 -0.85 -3.11
N ASP A 83 12.94 -1.39 -4.13
CA ASP A 83 13.93 -0.65 -4.93
C ASP A 83 13.30 0.52 -5.69
N ASP A 84 12.05 0.40 -6.14
CA ASP A 84 11.32 1.47 -6.81
C ASP A 84 11.16 2.70 -5.89
N PHE A 85 10.97 2.50 -4.58
CA PHE A 85 10.97 3.60 -3.62
C PHE A 85 12.36 4.25 -3.55
N TYR A 86 13.40 3.44 -3.37
CA TYR A 86 14.78 3.91 -3.26
C TYR A 86 15.22 4.72 -4.48
N PHE A 87 14.97 4.22 -5.70
CA PHE A 87 15.46 4.85 -6.92
C PHE A 87 14.54 5.95 -7.44
N ARG A 88 13.21 5.81 -7.31
CA ARG A 88 12.26 6.75 -7.95
C ARG A 88 11.68 7.76 -6.97
N VAL A 89 11.36 7.33 -5.76
CA VAL A 89 10.71 8.22 -4.78
C VAL A 89 11.74 9.14 -4.14
N LEU A 90 12.88 8.59 -3.68
CA LEU A 90 13.93 9.44 -3.09
C LEU A 90 14.58 10.38 -4.12
N SER A 91 14.61 10.02 -5.40
CA SER A 91 15.08 10.91 -6.47
C SER A 91 14.07 11.98 -6.88
N GLY A 92 12.83 11.92 -6.37
CA GLY A 92 11.75 12.85 -6.70
C GLY A 92 11.10 12.60 -8.07
N SER A 93 11.44 11.51 -8.75
CA SER A 93 10.87 11.15 -10.05
C SER A 93 9.49 10.48 -9.97
N ALA A 94 9.09 10.05 -8.76
CA ALA A 94 7.76 9.55 -8.43
C ALA A 94 7.43 9.92 -6.97
N PHE A 95 6.15 9.99 -6.58
CA PHE A 95 5.80 10.19 -5.17
C PHE A 95 5.60 8.87 -4.42
N LEU A 96 4.97 7.87 -5.06
CA LEU A 96 4.71 6.56 -4.43
C LEU A 96 5.15 5.40 -5.34
N CYS A 97 5.66 4.32 -4.74
CA CYS A 97 5.77 3.03 -5.43
C CYS A 97 4.40 2.33 -5.44
N TYR A 98 4.27 1.28 -6.25
CA TYR A 98 2.98 0.56 -6.35
C TYR A 98 2.59 -0.15 -5.06
N HIS A 99 3.54 -0.56 -4.22
CA HIS A 99 3.24 -1.22 -2.94
C HIS A 99 2.51 -0.28 -1.98
N VAL A 100 2.95 0.98 -1.87
CA VAL A 100 2.26 1.97 -1.03
C VAL A 100 0.87 2.29 -1.59
N ILE A 101 0.73 2.38 -2.91
CA ILE A 101 -0.58 2.58 -3.56
C ILE A 101 -1.51 1.39 -3.25
N ALA A 102 -1.02 0.16 -3.40
CA ALA A 102 -1.78 -1.05 -3.13
C ALA A 102 -2.23 -1.11 -1.66
N GLN A 103 -1.32 -0.86 -0.73
CA GLN A 103 -1.63 -0.84 0.70
C GLN A 103 -2.69 0.21 1.03
N LYS A 104 -2.57 1.45 0.54
CA LYS A 104 -3.54 2.53 0.85
C LYS A 104 -4.93 2.19 0.34
N LEU A 105 -5.02 1.64 -0.87
CA LEU A 105 -6.29 1.19 -1.45
C LEU A 105 -6.85 -0.02 -0.69
N ALA A 106 -6.02 -0.99 -0.33
CA ALA A 106 -6.41 -2.16 0.46
C ALA A 106 -7.01 -1.75 1.80
N GLU A 107 -6.33 -0.86 2.52
CA GLU A 107 -6.78 -0.36 3.81
C GLU A 107 -8.10 0.40 3.69
N ALA A 108 -8.24 1.26 2.69
CA ALA A 108 -9.48 2.00 2.43
C ALA A 108 -10.65 1.08 2.07
N LEU A 109 -10.39 -0.01 1.34
CA LEU A 109 -11.41 -0.99 0.93
C LEU A 109 -11.67 -2.08 1.97
N GLY A 110 -10.87 -2.18 3.03
CA GLY A 110 -10.90 -3.33 3.94
C GLY A 110 -10.44 -4.65 3.29
N LYS A 111 -9.62 -4.59 2.24
CA LYS A 111 -9.14 -5.75 1.46
C LYS A 111 -7.69 -6.08 1.79
N TYR A 112 -7.46 -6.69 2.94
CA TYR A 112 -6.15 -7.16 3.39
C TYR A 112 -6.32 -8.31 4.39
N GLU A 113 -5.31 -9.16 4.50
CA GLU A 113 -5.25 -10.19 5.52
C GLU A 113 -4.74 -9.58 6.84
N VAL A 114 -5.40 -9.90 7.97
CA VAL A 114 -4.90 -9.56 9.31
C VAL A 114 -4.25 -10.81 9.90
N ILE A 115 -3.01 -10.66 10.34
CA ILE A 115 -2.24 -11.73 10.97
C ILE A 115 -1.92 -11.27 12.39
N GLU A 116 -2.41 -12.01 13.38
CA GLU A 116 -2.10 -11.74 14.79
C GLU A 116 -0.91 -12.59 15.24
N GLU A 117 0.10 -11.96 15.81
CA GLU A 117 1.33 -12.61 16.27
C GLU A 117 1.72 -12.12 17.68
N ASP A 118 2.57 -12.88 18.36
CA ASP A 118 3.15 -12.45 19.65
C ASP A 118 4.30 -11.47 19.42
N ASP A 119 4.49 -10.52 20.34
CA ASP A 119 5.58 -9.53 20.30
C ASP A 119 6.97 -10.19 20.17
N SER A 120 7.15 -11.43 20.64
CA SER A 120 8.40 -12.19 20.45
C SER A 120 8.71 -12.51 18.99
N PHE A 121 7.71 -12.58 18.10
CA PHE A 121 7.89 -12.77 16.66
C PHE A 121 8.26 -11.47 15.93
N TYR A 122 8.09 -10.30 16.56
CA TYR A 122 8.39 -9.01 15.95
C TYR A 122 9.84 -8.92 15.47
N GLU A 123 10.79 -9.36 16.30
CA GLU A 123 12.23 -9.36 15.99
C GLU A 123 12.63 -10.40 14.93
N VAL A 124 11.72 -11.32 14.58
CA VAL A 124 11.94 -12.29 13.51
C VAL A 124 11.41 -11.75 12.18
N LEU A 125 10.34 -10.95 12.22
CA LEU A 125 9.78 -10.30 11.04
C LEU A 125 10.63 -9.12 10.56
N MET A 126 11.23 -8.37 11.50
CA MET A 126 12.02 -7.15 11.26
C MET A 126 13.51 -7.44 11.14
#